data_AF-A0A1J4WHY4-F1
#
_entry.id   AF-A0A1J4WHY4-F1
#
_cell.length_a   1.000
_cell.length_b   1.000
_cell.length_c   1.000
_cell.angle_alpha   90.00
_cell.angle_beta   90.00
_cell.angle_gamma   90.00
#
_symmetry.space_group_name_H-M   'P 1'
#
loop_
_entity.id
_entity.type
_entity.pdbx_description
1 polymer ?
#
loop_
_entity_poly.entity_id
_entity_poly.type
_entity_poly.pdbx_seq_one_letter_code
_entity_poly.pdbx_strand_id
1 'polypeptide(L)' 'MYNWSVDTKELKKDKKRYKVWQLEQLINFGLAKEKINLAELKKYWGLLNLDPNKKRYLSFLLWPKKQF' A
#
# COMPACT_ATOMS: atom_id res chain seq x y z
N MET A 1 -1.48 -17.45 2.79
CA MET A 1 -0.87 -17.01 4.06
C MET A 1 -1.64 -15.79 4.55
N TYR A 2 -2.57 -15.96 5.49
CA TYR A 2 -3.43 -14.88 5.98
C TYR A 2 -2.88 -14.39 7.33
N ASN A 3 -2.38 -13.15 7.35
CA ASN A 3 -1.94 -12.35 8.51
C ASN A 3 -2.38 -12.88 9.89
N TRP A 4 -1.60 -13.79 10.50
CA TRP A 4 -2.00 -14.58 11.68
C TRP A 4 -1.95 -13.86 13.03
N SER A 5 -1.78 -12.54 13.07
CA SER A 5 -1.67 -11.81 14.36
C SER A 5 -2.35 -10.45 14.38
N VAL A 6 -2.94 -10.00 13.26
CA VAL A 6 -3.59 -8.70 13.19
C VAL A 6 -5.09 -8.88 13.36
N ASP A 7 -5.63 -8.33 14.47
CA ASP A 7 -7.08 -8.22 14.63
C ASP A 7 -7.63 -7.17 13.66
N THR A 8 -8.05 -7.67 12.49
CA THR A 8 -8.63 -6.83 11.45
C THR A 8 -9.95 -6.18 11.88
N LYS A 9 -10.67 -6.68 12.88
CA LYS A 9 -11.91 -6.06 13.38
C LYS A 9 -11.60 -4.78 14.15
N GLU A 10 -10.55 -4.79 14.97
CA GLU A 10 -10.08 -3.60 15.66
C GLU A 10 -9.43 -2.60 14.71
N LEU A 11 -8.63 -3.09 13.77
CA LEU A 11 -7.97 -2.23 12.78
C LEU A 11 -8.98 -1.49 11.91
N LYS A 12 -10.14 -2.10 11.60
CA LYS A 12 -11.23 -1.46 10.84
C LYS A 12 -11.87 -0.27 11.55
N LYS A 13 -11.74 -0.15 12.88
CA LYS A 13 -12.22 1.02 13.64
C LYS A 13 -11.49 2.29 13.20
N ASP A 14 -10.20 2.17 12.85
CA ASP A 14 -9.41 3.24 12.24
C ASP A 14 -9.28 3.03 10.73
N LYS A 15 -10.14 3.72 9.98
CA LYS A 15 -10.17 3.65 8.51
C LYS A 15 -8.83 4.00 7.86
N LYS A 16 -8.04 4.89 8.47
CA LYS A 16 -6.74 5.31 7.93
C LYS A 16 -5.70 4.21 8.10
N ARG A 17 -5.56 3.68 9.32
CA ARG A 17 -4.63 2.56 9.61
C ARG A 17 -4.99 1.31 8.84
N TYR A 18 -6.28 0.99 8.75
CA TYR A 18 -6.76 -0.13 7.95
C TYR A 18 -6.35 0.01 6.47
N LYS A 19 -6.46 1.23 5.91
CA LYS A 19 -6.13 1.46 4.51
C LYS A 19 -4.62 1.38 4.23
N VAL A 20 -3.78 1.93 5.12
CA VAL A 20 -2.32 1.79 5.05
C VAL A 20 -1.94 0.32 5.06
N TRP A 21 -2.44 -0.43 6.04
CA TRP A 21 -2.21 -1.87 6.15
C TRP A 21 -2.68 -2.62 4.90
N GLN A 22 -3.88 -2.35 4.39
CA GLN A 22 -4.39 -3.00 3.18
C GLN A 22 -3.48 -2.75 1.97
N LEU A 23 -3.01 -1.52 1.78
CA LEU A 23 -2.07 -1.18 0.69
C LEU A 23 -0.74 -1.92 0.85
N GLU A 24 -0.20 -2.01 2.07
CA GLU A 24 1.02 -2.77 2.33
C GLU A 24 0.85 -4.26 2.03
N GLN A 25 -0.27 -4.86 2.44
CA GLN A 25 -0.57 -6.27 2.18
C GLN A 25 -0.71 -6.56 0.68
N LEU A 26 -1.40 -5.68 -0.04
CA LEU A 26 -1.55 -5.75 -1.49
C LEU A 26 -0.20 -5.63 -2.21
N ILE A 27 0.59 -4.61 -1.86
CA ILE A 27 1.83 -4.31 -2.58
C ILE A 27 2.94 -5.30 -2.23
N ASN A 28 3.16 -5.56 -0.93
CA ASN A 28 4.30 -6.37 -0.51
C ASN A 28 4.11 -7.85 -0.83
N PHE A 29 2.87 -8.34 -0.71
CA PHE A 29 2.58 -9.78 -0.73
C PHE A 29 1.57 -10.20 -1.80
N GLY A 30 0.93 -9.26 -2.51
CA GLY A 30 -0.10 -9.60 -3.49
C GLY A 30 -1.34 -10.27 -2.87
N LEU A 31 -1.62 -10.01 -1.58
CA LEU A 31 -2.62 -10.75 -0.80
C LEU A 31 -4.09 -10.43 -1.13
N ALA A 32 -4.37 -9.72 -2.22
CA ALA A 32 -5.72 -9.55 -2.75
C ALA A 32 -5.72 -9.43 -4.27
N LYS A 33 -6.90 -9.64 -4.87
CA LYS A 33 -7.13 -9.58 -6.33
C LYS A 33 -7.60 -8.20 -6.81
N GLU A 34 -7.58 -7.20 -5.94
CA GLU A 34 -8.08 -5.85 -6.24
C GLU A 34 -6.99 -4.98 -6.88
N LYS A 35 -7.40 -4.09 -7.79
CA LYS A 35 -6.50 -3.08 -8.36
C LYS A 35 -6.19 -2.00 -7.32
N ILE A 36 -4.94 -1.55 -7.27
CA ILE A 36 -4.52 -0.46 -6.39
C ILE A 36 -5.08 0.87 -6.92
N ASN A 37 -5.79 1.61 -6.08
CA ASN A 37 -6.24 2.95 -6.40
C ASN A 37 -5.07 3.94 -6.30
N LEU A 38 -4.76 4.60 -7.41
CA LEU A 38 -3.66 5.56 -7.53
C LEU A 38 -3.76 6.73 -6.53
N ALA A 39 -4.97 7.29 -6.34
CA ALA A 39 -5.17 8.44 -5.49
C ALA A 39 -4.94 8.09 -4.01
N GLU A 40 -5.39 6.91 -3.58
CA GLU A 40 -5.17 6.42 -2.22
C GLU A 40 -3.69 6.08 -1.99
N LEU A 41 -3.03 5.47 -2.98
CA LEU A 41 -1.60 5.17 -2.92
C LEU A 41 -0.77 6.45 -2.75
N LYS A 42 -1.07 7.51 -3.52
CA LYS A 42 -0.41 8.82 -3.37
C LYS A 42 -0.72 9.47 -2.01
N LYS A 43 -1.98 9.42 -1.56
CA LYS A 43 -2.42 9.99 -0.28
C LYS A 43 -1.66 9.41 0.92
N TYR A 44 -1.42 8.10 0.90
CA TYR A 44 -0.80 7.39 2.01
C TYR A 44 0.69 7.11 1.81
N TRP A 45 1.30 7.52 0.69
CA TRP A 45 2.66 7.17 0.31
C TRP A 45 3.71 7.34 1.42
N GLY A 46 3.65 8.46 2.17
CA GLY A 46 4.57 8.76 3.26
C GLY A 46 4.42 7.87 4.50
N LEU A 47 3.30 7.15 4.63
CA LEU A 47 3.00 6.26 5.74
C LEU A 47 3.26 4.78 5.41
N LEU A 48 3.50 4.43 4.14
CA LEU A 48 3.62 3.05 3.71
C LEU A 48 5.02 2.49 3.99
N ASN A 49 5.04 1.36 4.68
CA ASN A 49 6.19 0.49 4.85
C ASN A 49 6.18 -0.59 3.75
N LEU A 50 6.81 -0.27 2.63
CA LEU A 50 6.90 -1.15 1.46
C LEU A 50 8.29 -1.74 1.33
N ASP A 51 8.36 -2.94 0.76
CA ASP A 51 9.62 -3.52 0.30
C ASP A 51 10.39 -2.50 -0.56
N PRO A 52 11.70 -2.29 -0.33
CA PRO A 52 12.45 -1.22 -0.98
C PRO A 52 12.39 -1.27 -2.51
N ASN A 53 12.44 -2.47 -3.10
CA ASN A 53 12.41 -2.62 -4.56
C ASN A 53 11.03 -2.26 -5.12
N LYS A 54 9.97 -2.73 -4.45
CA LYS A 54 8.59 -2.36 -4.82
C LYS A 54 8.33 -0.87 -4.64
N LYS A 55 8.82 -0.27 -3.55
CA LYS A 55 8.71 1.17 -3.28
C LYS A 55 9.38 1.99 -4.38
N ARG A 56 10.59 1.59 -4.79
CA ARG A 56 11.33 2.25 -5.87
C ARG A 56 10.58 2.16 -7.20
N TYR A 57 10.14 0.95 -7.58
CA TYR A 57 9.39 0.75 -8.81
C TYR A 57 8.08 1.56 -8.84
N LEU A 58 7.29 1.53 -7.77
CA LEU A 58 6.07 2.31 -7.67
C LEU A 58 6.35 3.82 -7.68
N SER A 59 7.41 4.29 -7.02
CA SER A 59 7.79 5.71 -7.07
C SER A 59 8.10 6.18 -8.50
N PHE A 60 8.78 5.35 -9.28
CA PHE A 60 9.07 5.63 -10.68
C PHE A 60 7.78 5.77 -11.51
N LEU A 61 6.80 4.89 -11.29
CA LEU A 61 5.51 4.95 -11.97
C LEU A 61 4.65 6.14 -11.53
N LEU A 62 4.69 6.49 -10.24
CA LEU A 62 3.85 7.56 -9.66
C LEU A 62 4.32 8.97 -10.04
N TRP A 63 5.63 9.13 -10.20
CA TRP A 63 6.30 10.40 -10.52
C TRP A 63 7.33 10.18 -11.65
N PRO A 64 6.87 9.91 -12.88
CA PRO A 64 7.79 9.82 -14.01
C PRO A 64 8.49 11.15 -14.18
N LYS A 65 9.82 11.13 -14.35
CA LYS A 65 10.57 12.35 -14.70
C LYS A 65 10.07 12.81 -16.07
N LYS A 66 9.67 14.09 -16.18
CA LYS A 66 9.39 14.69 -17.48
C LYS A 66 10.68 14.65 -18.30
N GLN A 67 10.66 13.95 -19.43
CA GLN A 67 11.67 14.16 -20.47
C GLN A 67 11.44 15.56 -21.05
N PHE A 68 12.48 16.38 -21.00
CA PHE A 68 12.55 17.67 -21.68
C PHE A 68 13.13 17.45 -23.07
#